data_AF-A0A1B7ME14-F1
#
_entry.id   AF-A0A1B7ME14-F1
#
_cell.length_a   1.000
_cell.length_b   1.000
_cell.length_c   1.000
_cell.angle_alpha   90.00
_cell.angle_beta   90.00
_cell.angle_gamma   90.00
#
_symmetry.space_group_name_H-M   'P 1'
#
loop_
_entity.id
_entity.type
_entity.pdbx_description
1 polymer ?
#
loop_
_entity_poly.entity_id
_entity_poly.type
_entity_poly.pdbx_seq_one_letter_code
_entity_poly.pdbx_strand_id
1 'polypeptide(L)'
;LDVDDDVWQDIGLEDEIADPPQWLSDENVCQGIHLLLDLDCCLEEEGRLRREHCIMQEYMITEWTALQRAREAASELLTQSLLYVPWHLERCATQLSLISVEWQSRVRPIPCAWGMPDNWGPSAMDMACAAHSLYHAKT
;
A
#
# COMPACT_ATOMS: atom_id res chain seq x y z
N LEU A 1 4.46 4.46 22.38
CA LEU A 1 3.74 5.68 22.78
C LEU A 1 3.67 6.50 21.52
N ASP A 2 2.50 6.49 20.89
CA ASP A 2 2.20 7.32 19.74
C ASP A 2 1.97 8.77 20.21
N VAL A 3 2.05 9.74 19.31
CA VAL A 3 1.75 11.15 19.64
C VAL A 3 0.27 11.33 19.99
N ASP A 4 -0.60 10.44 19.49
CA ASP A 4 -2.06 10.47 19.69
C ASP A 4 -2.53 9.74 20.97
N ASP A 5 -1.61 9.30 21.83
CA ASP A 5 -1.96 8.58 23.06
C ASP A 5 -2.54 9.55 24.11
N ASP A 6 -3.70 9.23 24.70
CA ASP A 6 -4.41 10.06 25.70
C ASP A 6 -3.55 10.43 26.92
N VAL A 7 -2.45 9.72 27.12
CA VAL A 7 -1.41 10.01 28.12
C VAL A 7 -0.82 11.43 27.94
N TRP A 8 -0.86 12.00 26.74
CA TRP A 8 -0.41 13.37 26.45
C TRP A 8 -1.49 14.44 26.67
N GLN A 9 -2.74 14.05 26.98
CA GLN A 9 -3.84 14.99 27.23
C GLN A 9 -4.01 15.38 28.71
N ASP A 10 -3.24 14.79 29.63
CA ASP A 10 -3.25 15.23 31.03
C ASP A 10 -2.48 16.54 31.17
N ILE A 11 -3.23 17.65 31.27
CA ILE A 11 -2.69 19.01 31.28
C ILE A 11 -2.00 19.34 32.62
N GLY A 12 -2.18 18.52 33.66
CA GLY A 12 -1.48 18.67 34.94
C GLY A 12 -1.65 20.06 35.58
N LEU A 13 -2.75 20.76 35.24
CA LEU A 13 -3.05 22.07 35.81
C LEU A 13 -3.49 21.89 37.26
N GLU A 14 -2.52 21.91 38.17
CA GLU A 14 -2.80 22.16 39.58
C GLU A 14 -3.40 23.57 39.72
N ASP A 15 -4.27 23.78 40.72
CA ASP A 15 -5.04 25.02 40.99
C ASP A 15 -4.19 26.30 41.20
N GLU A 16 -2.86 26.23 41.03
CA GLU A 16 -1.91 27.31 41.30
C GLU A 16 -1.70 28.29 40.12
N ILE A 17 -2.11 27.96 38.88
CA ILE A 17 -1.96 28.88 37.73
C ILE A 17 -3.17 29.80 37.64
N ALA A 18 -3.03 31.03 38.13
CA ALA A 18 -4.02 32.07 37.93
C ALA A 18 -4.02 32.51 36.45
N ASP A 19 -5.11 32.21 35.73
CA ASP A 19 -5.41 32.61 34.34
C ASP A 19 -4.48 31.99 33.26
N PRO A 20 -4.52 30.65 33.07
CA PRO A 20 -3.76 29.97 32.03
C PRO A 20 -4.20 30.40 30.60
N PRO A 21 -3.31 30.37 29.61
CA PRO A 21 -3.65 30.68 28.21
C PRO A 21 -4.82 29.84 27.70
N GLN A 22 -5.69 30.44 26.88
CA GLN A 22 -6.90 29.76 26.38
C GLN A 22 -6.63 28.47 25.62
N TRP A 23 -5.51 28.35 24.90
CA TRP A 23 -5.13 27.10 24.21
C TRP A 23 -4.81 25.94 25.18
N LEU A 24 -4.72 26.24 26.48
CA LEU A 24 -4.46 25.29 27.56
C LEU A 24 -5.67 25.10 28.48
N SER A 25 -6.65 26.02 28.47
CA SER A 25 -7.70 26.12 29.49
C SER A 25 -9.12 26.29 28.97
N ASP A 26 -9.29 26.70 27.71
CA ASP A 26 -10.58 26.77 27.03
C ASP A 26 -10.75 25.54 26.14
N GLU A 27 -11.64 24.65 26.56
CA GLU A 27 -11.96 23.41 25.85
C GLU A 27 -12.31 23.63 24.37
N ASN A 28 -13.01 24.72 24.04
CA ASN A 28 -13.38 25.00 22.65
C ASN A 28 -12.15 25.39 21.82
N VAL A 29 -11.20 26.11 22.43
CA VAL A 29 -9.94 26.49 21.78
C VAL A 29 -9.07 25.25 21.59
N CYS A 30 -8.92 24.40 22.62
CA CYS A 30 -8.21 23.12 22.53
C CYS A 30 -8.80 22.23 21.44
N GLN A 31 -10.12 22.03 21.45
CA GLN A 31 -10.81 21.23 20.45
C GLN A 31 -10.66 21.81 19.03
N GLY A 32 -10.69 23.13 18.89
CA GLY A 32 -10.44 23.80 17.61
C GLY A 32 -9.03 23.55 17.08
N ILE A 33 -8.02 23.56 17.95
CA ILE A 33 -6.62 23.25 17.60
C ILE A 33 -6.50 21.79 17.18
N HIS A 34 -7.07 20.84 17.93
CA HIS A 34 -7.05 19.43 17.57
C HIS A 34 -7.68 19.19 16.19
N LEU A 35 -8.85 19.77 15.91
CA LEU A 35 -9.50 19.63 14.60
C LEU A 35 -8.65 20.18 13.44
N LEU A 36 -7.89 21.25 13.66
CA LEU A 36 -6.96 21.78 12.66
C LEU A 36 -5.78 20.84 12.42
N LEU A 37 -5.20 20.28 13.49
CA LEU A 37 -4.10 19.32 13.39
C LEU A 37 -4.55 18.01 12.74
N ASP A 38 -5.73 17.51 13.08
CA ASP A 38 -6.32 16.32 12.46
C ASP A 38 -6.53 16.54 10.96
N LEU A 39 -7.03 17.71 10.57
CA LEU A 39 -7.20 18.07 9.17
C LEU A 39 -5.85 18.10 8.43
N ASP A 40 -4.84 18.75 9.00
CA ASP A 40 -3.50 18.83 8.40
C ASP A 40 -2.88 17.43 8.27
N CYS A 41 -3.01 16.59 9.30
CA CYS A 41 -2.58 15.19 9.28
C CYS A 41 -3.31 14.39 8.19
N CYS A 42 -4.64 14.53 8.07
CA CYS A 42 -5.41 13.87 7.01
C CYS A 42 -4.93 14.27 5.60
N LEU A 43 -4.65 15.56 5.40
CA LEU A 43 -4.15 16.07 4.11
C LEU A 43 -2.76 15.54 3.78
N GLU A 44 -1.86 15.48 4.77
CA GLU A 44 -0.55 14.89 4.62
C GLU A 44 -0.66 13.39 4.28
N GLU A 45 -1.49 12.66 5.02
CA GLU A 45 -1.68 11.22 4.86
C GLU A 45 -2.26 10.89 3.49
N GLU A 46 -3.27 11.65 3.05
CA GLU A 46 -3.80 11.52 1.70
C GLU A 46 -2.69 11.74 0.65
N GLY A 47 -1.86 12.77 0.83
CA GLY A 47 -0.70 13.02 -0.02
C GLY A 47 0.33 11.89 0.00
N ARG A 48 0.52 11.21 1.13
CA ARG A 48 1.41 10.04 1.26
C ARG A 48 0.83 8.82 0.55
N LEU A 49 -0.43 8.48 0.80
CA LEU A 49 -1.12 7.33 0.21
C LEU A 49 -1.15 7.40 -1.32
N ARG A 50 -1.39 8.58 -1.89
CA ARG A 50 -1.34 8.79 -3.35
C ARG A 50 0.03 8.48 -3.95
N ARG A 51 1.11 8.81 -3.23
CA ARG A 51 2.50 8.51 -3.66
C ARG A 51 2.81 7.03 -3.51
N GLU A 52 2.46 6.44 -2.38
CA GLU A 52 2.64 5.01 -2.13
C GLU A 52 1.88 4.15 -3.15
N HIS A 53 0.65 4.54 -3.51
CA HIS A 53 -0.10 3.91 -4.58
C HIS A 53 0.70 3.88 -5.89
N CYS A 54 1.25 5.00 -6.34
CA CYS A 54 2.05 5.03 -7.57
C CYS A 54 3.34 4.20 -7.47
N ILE A 55 4.06 4.27 -6.35
CA ILE A 55 5.27 3.47 -6.11
C ILE A 55 4.94 1.96 -6.19
N MET A 56 3.82 1.56 -5.62
CA MET A 56 3.33 0.18 -5.65
C MET A 56 3.03 -0.28 -7.10
N GLN A 57 2.42 0.60 -7.91
CA GLN A 57 2.17 0.33 -9.33
C GLN A 57 3.48 0.22 -10.12
N GLU A 58 4.45 1.11 -9.88
CA GLU A 58 5.79 1.08 -10.51
C GLU A 58 6.57 -0.20 -10.17
N TYR A 59 6.53 -0.60 -8.89
CA TYR A 59 7.11 -1.87 -8.44
C TYR A 59 6.51 -3.04 -9.22
N MET A 60 5.18 -3.10 -9.29
CA MET A 60 4.50 -4.19 -9.97
C MET A 60 4.82 -4.23 -11.48
N ILE A 61 4.89 -3.08 -12.15
CA ILE A 61 5.30 -2.99 -13.56
C ILE A 61 6.71 -3.54 -13.74
N THR A 62 7.64 -3.12 -12.88
CA THR A 62 9.05 -3.51 -12.96
C THR A 62 9.22 -5.00 -12.74
N GLU A 63 8.66 -5.54 -11.65
CA GLU A 63 8.75 -6.96 -11.30
C GLU A 63 8.08 -7.84 -12.35
N TRP A 64 6.88 -7.47 -12.78
CA TRP A 64 6.16 -8.24 -13.80
C TRP A 64 6.92 -8.27 -15.13
N THR A 65 7.46 -7.13 -15.57
CA THR A 65 8.25 -7.04 -16.81
C THR A 65 9.52 -7.88 -16.71
N ALA A 66 10.23 -7.81 -15.59
CA ALA A 66 11.43 -8.63 -15.36
C ALA A 66 11.09 -10.12 -15.38
N LEU A 67 9.97 -10.51 -14.77
CA LEU A 67 9.52 -11.89 -14.74
C LEU A 67 9.17 -12.42 -16.13
N GLN A 68 8.44 -11.65 -16.94
CA GLN A 68 8.11 -12.07 -18.31
C GLN A 68 9.37 -12.27 -19.16
N ARG A 69 10.34 -11.36 -19.08
CA ARG A 69 11.64 -11.51 -19.76
C ARG A 69 12.39 -12.76 -19.30
N ALA A 70 12.36 -13.06 -18.00
CA ALA A 70 12.99 -14.27 -17.47
C ALA A 70 12.30 -15.54 -17.97
N ARG A 71 10.97 -15.55 -18.12
CA ARG A 71 10.20 -16.68 -18.67
C ARG A 71 10.51 -16.87 -20.15
N GLU A 72 10.57 -15.80 -20.93
CA GLU A 72 10.97 -15.82 -22.34
C GLU A 72 12.38 -16.41 -22.49
N ALA A 73 13.36 -15.89 -21.76
CA ALA A 73 14.74 -16.39 -21.80
C ALA A 73 14.84 -17.87 -21.35
N ALA A 74 14.08 -18.28 -20.33
CA ALA A 74 14.04 -19.66 -19.89
C ALA A 74 13.39 -20.59 -20.93
N SER A 75 12.45 -20.10 -21.73
CA SER A 75 11.81 -20.87 -22.81
C SER A 75 12.74 -21.14 -24.00
N GLU A 76 13.72 -20.26 -24.23
CA GLU A 76 14.74 -20.42 -25.27
C GLU A 76 15.85 -21.42 -24.88
N LEU A 77 16.02 -21.68 -23.58
CA LEU A 77 17.03 -22.60 -23.05
C LEU A 77 16.51 -24.05 -23.00
N LEU A 78 16.82 -24.84 -24.03
CA LEU A 78 16.47 -26.27 -24.18
C LEU A 78 17.34 -27.23 -23.32
N THR A 79 17.62 -26.91 -22.06
CA THR A 79 18.49 -27.75 -21.21
C THR A 79 17.70 -28.44 -20.09
N GLN A 80 17.77 -29.78 -20.04
CA GLN A 80 17.04 -30.62 -19.08
C GLN A 80 17.39 -30.35 -17.59
N SER A 81 18.56 -29.76 -17.34
CA SER A 81 19.02 -29.36 -15.99
C SER A 81 18.33 -28.09 -15.44
N LEU A 82 17.55 -27.38 -16.26
CA LEU A 82 16.92 -26.10 -15.90
C LEU A 82 15.45 -26.23 -15.51
N LEU A 83 14.87 -27.44 -15.42
CA LEU A 83 13.42 -27.64 -15.16
C LEU A 83 12.91 -26.93 -13.89
N TYR A 84 13.78 -26.68 -12.90
CA TYR A 84 13.47 -25.92 -11.69
C TYR A 84 13.18 -24.43 -11.95
N VAL A 85 13.87 -23.81 -12.91
CA VAL A 85 13.77 -22.38 -13.17
C VAL A 85 12.38 -22.01 -13.74
N PRO A 86 11.87 -22.66 -14.82
CA PRO A 86 10.51 -22.42 -15.29
C PRO A 86 9.44 -22.62 -14.21
N TRP A 87 9.58 -23.69 -13.39
CA TRP A 87 8.65 -23.94 -12.29
C TRP A 87 8.65 -22.79 -11.26
N HIS A 88 9.84 -22.32 -10.87
CA HIS A 88 9.97 -21.21 -9.93
C HIS A 88 9.38 -19.91 -10.50
N LEU A 89 9.67 -19.61 -11.77
CA LEU A 89 9.12 -18.43 -12.46
C LEU A 89 7.59 -18.48 -12.55
N GLU A 90 7.00 -19.65 -12.78
CA GLU A 90 5.54 -19.82 -12.80
C GLU A 90 4.91 -19.57 -11.43
N ARG A 91 5.59 -20.01 -10.36
CA ARG A 91 5.16 -19.75 -8.99
C ARG A 91 5.25 -18.27 -8.65
N CYS A 92 6.32 -17.59 -9.05
CA CYS A 92 6.42 -16.13 -8.91
C CYS A 92 5.32 -15.41 -9.69
N ALA A 93 4.99 -15.86 -10.91
CA ALA A 93 3.93 -15.27 -11.73
C ALA A 93 2.57 -15.36 -11.04
N THR A 94 2.29 -16.55 -10.49
CA THR A 94 1.08 -16.79 -9.71
C THR A 94 1.02 -15.89 -8.48
N GLN A 95 2.11 -15.78 -7.72
CA GLN A 95 2.18 -14.95 -6.51
C GLN A 95 1.97 -13.47 -6.82
N LEU A 96 2.68 -12.92 -7.81
CA LEU A 96 2.51 -11.53 -8.23
C LEU A 96 1.07 -11.27 -8.68
N SER A 97 0.48 -12.17 -9.48
CA SER A 97 -0.92 -12.06 -9.93
C SER A 97 -1.91 -12.00 -8.77
N LEU A 98 -1.72 -12.80 -7.73
CA LEU A 98 -2.59 -12.80 -6.55
C LEU A 98 -2.44 -11.52 -5.72
N ILE A 99 -1.20 -11.06 -5.53
CA ILE A 99 -0.92 -9.79 -4.85
C ILE A 99 -1.54 -8.64 -5.65
N SER A 100 -1.46 -8.65 -6.98
CA SER A 100 -2.07 -7.65 -7.84
C SER A 100 -3.59 -7.56 -7.66
N VAL A 101 -4.30 -8.69 -7.52
CA VAL A 101 -5.75 -8.68 -7.26
C VAL A 101 -6.06 -7.93 -5.97
N GLU A 102 -5.37 -8.27 -4.89
CA GLU A 102 -5.60 -7.65 -3.58
C GLU A 102 -5.27 -6.16 -3.62
N TRP A 103 -4.08 -5.83 -4.14
CA TRP A 103 -3.58 -4.46 -4.21
C TRP A 103 -4.48 -3.59 -5.07
N GLN A 104 -4.82 -4.01 -6.29
CA GLN A 104 -5.72 -3.27 -7.18
C GLN A 104 -7.06 -2.99 -6.51
N SER A 105 -7.63 -3.93 -5.75
CA SER A 105 -8.89 -3.72 -5.07
C SER A 105 -8.82 -2.66 -3.96
N ARG A 106 -7.72 -2.65 -3.19
CA ARG A 106 -7.52 -1.75 -2.04
C ARG A 106 -7.16 -0.33 -2.45
N VAL A 107 -6.36 -0.18 -3.49
CA VAL A 107 -5.87 1.15 -3.92
C VAL A 107 -6.78 1.82 -4.95
N ARG A 108 -7.75 1.10 -5.53
CA ARG A 108 -8.69 1.66 -6.52
C ARG A 108 -9.38 2.98 -6.09
N PRO A 109 -9.76 3.18 -4.82
CA PRO A 109 -10.35 4.45 -4.39
C PRO A 109 -9.34 5.61 -4.29
N ILE A 110 -8.05 5.31 -4.21
CA ILE A 110 -6.97 6.27 -3.98
C ILE A 110 -6.49 6.81 -5.33
N PRO A 111 -6.55 8.12 -5.60
CA PRO A 111 -6.04 8.67 -6.84
C PRO A 111 -4.51 8.53 -6.93
N CYS A 112 -3.97 8.44 -8.13
CA CYS A 112 -2.53 8.45 -8.35
C CYS A 112 -1.95 9.85 -8.08
N ALA A 113 -0.77 9.94 -7.45
CA ALA A 113 -0.05 11.19 -7.28
C ALA A 113 0.56 11.73 -8.59
N TRP A 114 0.88 10.84 -9.54
CA TRP A 114 1.35 11.19 -10.89
C TRP A 114 0.74 10.28 -11.95
N GLY A 115 1.00 10.58 -13.23
CA GLY A 115 0.45 9.82 -14.34
C GLY A 115 0.95 8.37 -14.33
N MET A 116 0.03 7.43 -14.19
CA MET A 116 0.30 5.99 -14.22
C MET A 116 -0.49 5.31 -15.33
N PRO A 117 0.02 4.23 -15.94
CA PRO A 117 -0.70 3.50 -16.97
C PRO A 117 -1.95 2.82 -16.40
N ASP A 118 -3.00 2.75 -17.22
CA ASP A 118 -4.27 2.08 -16.85
C ASP A 118 -4.04 0.59 -16.55
N ASN A 119 -3.08 -0.02 -17.24
CA ASN A 119 -2.63 -1.38 -17.00
C ASN A 119 -1.25 -1.39 -16.33
N TRP A 120 -1.21 -1.89 -15.10
CA TRP A 120 0.04 -2.07 -14.36
C TRP A 120 0.14 -3.51 -13.87
N GLY A 121 1.19 -4.20 -14.30
CA GLY A 121 1.44 -5.59 -13.92
C GLY A 121 0.66 -6.64 -14.73
N PRO A 122 0.23 -7.75 -14.07
CA PRO A 122 -0.49 -8.86 -14.69
C PRO A 122 -1.80 -8.45 -15.35
N SER A 123 -2.16 -9.12 -16.44
CA SER A 123 -3.45 -8.90 -17.09
C SER A 123 -4.62 -9.47 -16.27
N ALA A 124 -5.84 -9.05 -16.58
CA ALA A 124 -7.05 -9.63 -15.99
C ALA A 124 -7.14 -11.16 -16.20
N MET A 125 -6.62 -11.65 -17.34
CA MET A 125 -6.54 -13.08 -17.62
C MET A 125 -5.55 -13.78 -16.70
N ASP A 126 -4.34 -13.22 -16.53
CA ASP A 126 -3.30 -13.79 -15.64
C ASP A 126 -3.81 -13.89 -14.20
N MET A 127 -4.49 -12.84 -13.72
CA MET A 127 -5.11 -12.80 -12.40
C MET A 127 -6.21 -13.85 -12.24
N ALA A 128 -7.08 -14.03 -13.24
CA ALA A 128 -8.13 -15.04 -13.22
C ALA A 128 -7.55 -16.46 -13.22
N CYS A 129 -6.52 -16.72 -14.04
CA CYS A 129 -5.82 -18.00 -14.09
C CYS A 129 -5.14 -18.34 -12.75
N ALA A 130 -4.49 -17.37 -12.11
CA ALA A 130 -3.86 -17.55 -10.80
C ALA A 130 -4.90 -17.89 -9.71
N ALA A 131 -6.02 -17.16 -9.67
CA ALA A 131 -7.11 -17.42 -8.73
C ALA A 131 -7.75 -18.80 -8.93
N HIS A 132 -7.96 -19.21 -10.18
CA HIS A 132 -8.49 -20.53 -10.52
C HIS A 132 -7.54 -21.65 -10.07
N SER A 133 -6.24 -21.49 -10.31
CA SER A 133 -5.22 -22.47 -9.94
C SER A 133 -5.14 -22.66 -8.42
N LEU A 134 -5.28 -21.58 -7.64
CA LEU A 134 -5.37 -21.67 -6.18
C LEU A 134 -6.61 -22.42 -5.69
N TYR A 135 -7.77 -22.22 -6.33
CA TYR A 135 -9.01 -22.89 -5.93
C TYR A 135 -8.88 -24.41 -6.09
N HIS A 136 -8.37 -24.86 -7.24
CA HIS A 136 -8.17 -26.28 -7.52
C HIS A 136 -7.04 -26.93 -6.71
N ALA A 137 -6.05 -26.17 -6.26
CA ALA A 137 -5.01 -26.68 -5.36
C ALA A 137 -5.52 -26.94 -3.92
N LYS A 138 -6.71 -26.43 -3.55
CA LYS A 138 -7.29 -26.53 -2.21
C LYS A 138 -8.43 -27.56 -2.10
N THR A 139 -8.98 -28.03 -3.22
CA THR A 139 -10.04 -29.03 -3.33
C THR A 139 -9.48 -30.41 -3.60
#